data_AF-A0AAX3VA31-F1
#
_entry.id   AF-A0AAX3VA31-F1
#
_cell.length_a   1.000
_cell.length_b   1.000
_cell.length_c   1.000
_cell.angle_alpha   90.00
_cell.angle_beta   90.00
_cell.angle_gamma   90.00
#
_symmetry.space_group_name_H-M   'P 1'
#
loop_
_entity.id
_entity.type
_entity.pdbx_description
1 polymer ?
#
loop_
_entity_poly.entity_id
_entity_poly.type
_entity_poly.pdbx_seq_one_letter_code
_entity_poly.pdbx_strand_id
1 'polypeptide(L)'
;MTTTPPTAAVILAGGRGTRMGGVDKPGLLVHGRRLLDIALSATSHLDAVVVVGPHRPELDPGITQTQESPAGAGPVEAIWAGLSATRLPDNAVVVVLASDLPHIEAESVDALIAATSTDNPVTCAVDENNRTQFLFSAWTFRELRQRLSTLRESSGLENQPMKAIVTEPFSTLSVAGTTDCDTPEDIDRARSHPRLTVDQARAAVRNSLTALPPHRADLADSLGATLAQPLVALGDLPRSDVSAMDGYAVSGEGPWRIRTEIRIAGADGQLELGEGEAIRIATGAHLPLGATSVIRDEYLSVDEPSRMVRRMPDAPHRNDARPRGEDWTTGFTIAPTGTAVTPAVISAAASGEVFDALVRGPVRARLIVTGDEIRRTGPLREGQTRDSVGGILPYILESNGVRCVANSHLRDTADSFERVLADGVDQEADLLVVIGATGGGAADEMRSALDRLGARTIVGRVASRPGGSQITAVLPSGLVVLGLPGNPYAAVTTLLTMLPTVMVALTGSDTPPPLLGIIENAAAVSSDAVRLLPVTQSEDGRWRADPSVRTAHLAGLIERSAFALVPAHSGDGAVAELVVLPR
;
A
#
# COMPACT_ATOMS: atom_id res chain seq x y z
N MET A 1 -25.81 14.97 -37.27
CA MET A 1 -25.76 14.35 -35.92
C MET A 1 -25.99 12.87 -36.12
N THR A 2 -24.94 12.06 -36.18
CA THR A 2 -25.07 10.60 -36.20
C THR A 2 -25.52 10.17 -34.81
N THR A 3 -26.80 9.88 -34.66
CA THR A 3 -27.36 9.32 -33.42
C THR A 3 -26.72 7.95 -33.20
N THR A 4 -26.04 7.78 -32.06
CA THR A 4 -25.51 6.49 -31.63
C THR A 4 -26.63 5.45 -31.66
N PRO A 5 -26.42 4.26 -32.24
CA PRO A 5 -27.45 3.23 -32.27
C PRO A 5 -27.83 2.81 -30.85
N PRO A 6 -29.12 2.53 -30.56
CA PRO A 6 -29.53 2.02 -29.26
C PRO A 6 -28.82 0.71 -28.93
N THR A 7 -28.49 0.48 -27.66
CA THR A 7 -27.76 -0.70 -27.21
C THR A 7 -28.59 -1.54 -26.25
N ALA A 8 -28.45 -2.86 -26.31
CA ALA A 8 -29.12 -3.75 -25.39
C ALA A 8 -28.24 -4.94 -25.01
N ALA A 9 -28.47 -5.52 -23.83
CA ALA A 9 -27.88 -6.78 -23.41
C ALA A 9 -28.94 -7.87 -23.25
N VAL A 10 -28.63 -9.06 -23.74
CA VAL A 10 -29.32 -10.32 -23.43
C VAL A 10 -28.35 -11.17 -22.60
N ILE A 11 -28.58 -11.18 -21.29
CA ILE A 11 -27.77 -11.92 -20.32
C ILE A 11 -28.37 -13.31 -20.14
N LEU A 12 -27.59 -14.33 -20.44
CA LEU A 12 -27.98 -15.73 -20.32
C LEU A 12 -27.63 -16.22 -18.90
N ALA A 13 -28.65 -16.29 -18.05
CA ALA A 13 -28.61 -16.71 -16.66
C ALA A 13 -29.30 -18.07 -16.42
N GLY A 14 -29.50 -18.84 -17.47
CA GLY A 14 -29.98 -20.22 -17.44
C GLY A 14 -28.85 -21.25 -17.50
N GLY A 15 -29.22 -22.52 -17.39
CA GLY A 15 -28.30 -23.66 -17.49
C GLY A 15 -28.47 -24.64 -16.34
N ARG A 16 -28.31 -25.94 -16.62
CA ARG A 16 -28.53 -27.00 -15.62
C ARG A 16 -27.39 -27.17 -14.60
N GLY A 17 -26.30 -26.41 -14.73
CA GLY A 17 -25.14 -26.51 -13.82
C GLY A 17 -24.61 -27.95 -13.68
N THR A 18 -24.77 -28.80 -14.70
CA THR A 18 -24.56 -30.26 -14.60
C THR A 18 -23.13 -30.63 -14.22
N ARG A 19 -22.15 -29.82 -14.62
CA ARG A 19 -20.73 -29.96 -14.23
C ARG A 19 -20.43 -29.53 -12.79
N MET A 20 -21.36 -28.81 -12.15
CA MET A 20 -21.26 -28.30 -10.78
C MET A 20 -22.33 -28.91 -9.86
N GLY A 21 -22.79 -30.14 -10.16
CA GLY A 21 -23.75 -30.84 -9.31
C GLY A 21 -25.16 -30.23 -9.27
N GLY A 22 -25.54 -29.40 -10.25
CA GLY A 22 -26.86 -28.77 -10.32
C GLY A 22 -26.99 -27.46 -9.53
N VAL A 23 -25.87 -26.85 -9.13
CA VAL A 23 -25.85 -25.57 -8.39
C VAL A 23 -26.27 -24.40 -9.28
N ASP A 24 -26.94 -23.40 -8.69
CA ASP A 24 -27.28 -22.14 -9.32
C ASP A 24 -26.02 -21.32 -9.67
N LYS A 25 -25.47 -21.56 -10.86
CA LYS A 25 -24.24 -20.94 -11.36
C LYS A 25 -24.28 -19.40 -11.32
N PRO A 26 -25.30 -18.70 -11.86
CA PRO A 26 -25.35 -17.23 -11.78
C PRO A 26 -25.42 -16.67 -10.34
N GLY A 27 -25.86 -17.48 -9.37
CA GLY A 27 -25.90 -17.13 -7.95
C GLY A 27 -24.58 -17.34 -7.20
N LEU A 28 -23.56 -17.95 -7.83
CA LEU A 28 -22.26 -18.16 -7.20
C LEU A 28 -21.52 -16.84 -6.97
N LEU A 29 -20.84 -16.74 -5.83
CA LEU A 29 -20.11 -15.54 -5.44
C LEU A 29 -18.64 -15.59 -5.90
N VAL A 30 -18.21 -14.53 -6.59
CA VAL A 30 -16.80 -14.21 -6.87
C VAL A 30 -16.55 -12.78 -6.37
N HIS A 31 -15.54 -12.61 -5.50
CA HIS A 31 -15.26 -11.31 -4.84
C HIS A 31 -16.52 -10.66 -4.26
N GLY A 32 -17.26 -11.41 -3.44
CA GLY A 32 -18.46 -10.93 -2.75
C GLY A 32 -19.69 -10.64 -3.62
N ARG A 33 -19.59 -10.76 -4.95
CA ARG A 33 -20.66 -10.47 -5.91
C ARG A 33 -21.14 -11.73 -6.60
N ARG A 34 -22.45 -11.84 -6.87
CA ARG A 34 -22.98 -12.95 -7.68
C ARG A 34 -22.49 -12.79 -9.12
N LEU A 35 -22.18 -13.88 -9.81
CA LEU A 35 -21.76 -13.82 -11.22
C LEU A 35 -22.77 -13.05 -12.09
N LEU A 36 -24.08 -13.22 -11.81
CA LEU A 36 -25.12 -12.42 -12.46
C LEU A 36 -25.01 -10.91 -12.18
N ASP A 37 -24.71 -10.51 -10.93
CA ASP A 37 -24.56 -9.09 -10.58
C ASP A 37 -23.34 -8.46 -11.27
N ILE A 38 -22.31 -9.26 -11.57
CA ILE A 38 -21.13 -8.83 -12.33
C ILE A 38 -21.54 -8.53 -13.78
N ALA A 39 -22.25 -9.47 -14.44
CA ALA A 39 -22.76 -9.28 -15.79
C ALA A 39 -23.75 -8.10 -15.91
N LEU A 40 -24.64 -7.94 -14.93
CA LEU A 40 -25.58 -6.82 -14.87
C LEU A 40 -24.85 -5.49 -14.74
N SER A 41 -23.83 -5.41 -13.89
CA SER A 41 -23.04 -4.19 -13.73
C SER A 41 -22.27 -3.82 -15.00
N ALA A 42 -21.70 -4.80 -15.70
CA ALA A 42 -20.98 -4.57 -16.95
C ALA A 42 -21.89 -4.11 -18.10
N THR A 43 -23.21 -4.24 -17.97
CA THR A 43 -24.20 -3.87 -19.00
C THR A 43 -25.21 -2.83 -18.53
N SER A 44 -25.06 -2.32 -17.30
CA SER A 44 -26.04 -1.42 -16.65
C SER A 44 -26.22 -0.07 -17.34
N HIS A 45 -25.25 0.34 -18.16
CA HIS A 45 -25.26 1.58 -18.93
C HIS A 45 -25.92 1.47 -20.31
N LEU A 46 -26.33 0.26 -20.74
CA LEU A 46 -27.00 0.06 -22.01
C LEU A 46 -28.49 0.43 -21.93
N ASP A 47 -29.11 0.77 -23.06
CA ASP A 47 -30.49 1.27 -23.10
C ASP A 47 -31.53 0.21 -22.64
N ALA A 48 -31.22 -1.08 -22.78
CA ALA A 48 -32.06 -2.17 -22.30
C ALA A 48 -31.24 -3.39 -21.83
N VAL A 49 -31.65 -4.01 -20.73
CA VAL A 49 -31.02 -5.24 -20.22
C VAL A 49 -32.10 -6.29 -19.97
N VAL A 50 -31.93 -7.46 -20.57
CA VAL A 50 -32.80 -8.63 -20.40
C VAL A 50 -32.02 -9.77 -19.78
N VAL A 51 -32.54 -10.33 -18.68
CA VAL A 51 -32.02 -11.55 -18.09
C VAL A 51 -32.89 -12.73 -18.52
N VAL A 52 -32.26 -13.73 -19.13
CA VAL A 52 -32.94 -14.95 -19.60
C VAL A 52 -32.55 -16.13 -18.70
N GLY A 53 -33.52 -16.69 -17.98
CA GLY A 53 -33.32 -17.80 -17.08
C GLY A 53 -34.46 -17.93 -16.05
N PRO A 54 -34.30 -18.74 -14.99
CA PRO A 54 -35.25 -18.80 -13.89
C PRO A 54 -35.50 -17.41 -13.29
N HIS A 55 -36.76 -17.13 -12.92
CA HIS A 55 -37.12 -15.84 -12.32
C HIS A 55 -36.39 -15.60 -10.99
N ARG A 56 -35.86 -14.39 -10.84
CA ARG A 56 -35.07 -13.94 -9.69
C ARG A 56 -35.73 -12.74 -9.01
N PRO A 57 -36.38 -12.93 -7.85
CA PRO A 57 -37.04 -11.84 -7.13
C PRO A 57 -36.07 -10.79 -6.56
N GLU A 58 -34.79 -11.12 -6.45
CA GLU A 58 -33.73 -10.23 -5.96
C GLU A 58 -33.28 -9.14 -6.95
N LEU A 59 -33.67 -9.22 -8.22
CA LEU A 59 -33.24 -8.27 -9.25
C LEU A 59 -34.07 -6.98 -9.19
N ASP A 60 -33.48 -5.88 -9.64
CA ASP A 60 -34.19 -4.60 -9.78
C ASP A 60 -35.48 -4.81 -10.62
N PRO A 61 -36.66 -4.34 -10.15
CA PRO A 61 -37.92 -4.46 -10.89
C PRO A 61 -37.89 -3.88 -12.31
N GLY A 62 -36.96 -2.96 -12.61
CA GLY A 62 -36.72 -2.41 -13.94
C GLY A 62 -35.98 -3.35 -14.91
N ILE A 63 -35.35 -4.42 -14.42
CA ILE A 63 -34.68 -5.42 -15.26
C ILE A 63 -35.73 -6.36 -15.86
N THR A 64 -35.77 -6.44 -17.19
CA THR A 64 -36.68 -7.36 -17.86
C THR A 64 -36.19 -8.80 -17.68
N GLN A 65 -37.05 -9.68 -17.18
CA GLN A 65 -36.75 -11.10 -17.00
C GLN A 65 -37.65 -11.94 -17.90
N THR A 66 -37.08 -12.97 -18.52
CA THR A 66 -37.80 -13.96 -19.33
C THR A 66 -37.13 -15.32 -19.21
N GLN A 67 -37.75 -16.36 -19.75
CA GLN A 67 -37.19 -17.70 -19.76
C GLN A 67 -37.49 -18.38 -21.10
N GLU A 68 -36.54 -19.15 -21.62
CA GLU A 68 -36.76 -20.00 -22.77
C GLU A 68 -37.84 -21.07 -22.49
N SER A 69 -38.57 -21.45 -23.55
CA SER A 69 -39.65 -22.45 -23.47
C SER A 69 -39.42 -23.55 -24.51
N PRO A 70 -39.15 -24.80 -24.10
CA PRO A 70 -39.10 -25.28 -22.71
C PRO A 70 -37.85 -24.79 -21.95
N ALA A 71 -37.94 -24.70 -20.62
CA ALA A 71 -36.81 -24.31 -19.78
C ALA A 71 -35.59 -25.23 -20.00
N GLY A 72 -34.41 -24.66 -20.22
CA GLY A 72 -33.20 -25.40 -20.54
C GLY A 72 -33.08 -25.83 -22.01
N ALA A 73 -33.83 -25.21 -22.92
CA ALA A 73 -33.76 -25.44 -24.38
C ALA A 73 -32.45 -24.93 -25.04
N GLY A 74 -31.48 -24.45 -24.27
CA GLY A 74 -30.17 -24.06 -24.77
C GLY A 74 -30.03 -22.57 -25.10
N PRO A 75 -28.80 -22.13 -25.47
CA PRO A 75 -28.46 -20.72 -25.56
C PRO A 75 -29.19 -19.98 -26.69
N VAL A 76 -29.40 -20.64 -27.83
CA VAL A 76 -30.04 -20.01 -28.99
C VAL A 76 -31.54 -19.72 -28.74
N GLU A 77 -32.26 -20.66 -28.11
CA GLU A 77 -33.64 -20.43 -27.67
C GLU A 77 -33.71 -19.34 -26.61
N ALA A 78 -32.75 -19.30 -25.68
CA ALA A 78 -32.66 -18.26 -24.66
C ALA A 78 -32.44 -16.87 -25.27
N ILE A 79 -31.58 -16.74 -26.28
CA ILE A 79 -31.43 -15.47 -27.01
C ILE A 79 -32.75 -15.07 -27.67
N TRP A 80 -33.44 -16.01 -28.33
CA TRP A 80 -34.74 -15.74 -28.94
C TRP A 80 -35.78 -15.24 -27.93
N ALA A 81 -35.86 -15.88 -26.76
CA ALA A 81 -36.73 -15.44 -25.66
C ALA A 81 -36.36 -14.03 -25.17
N GLY A 82 -35.07 -13.74 -25.02
CA GLY A 82 -34.55 -12.43 -24.63
C GLY A 82 -34.93 -11.32 -25.61
N LEU A 83 -34.71 -11.55 -26.90
CA LEU A 83 -35.08 -10.60 -27.95
C LEU A 83 -36.60 -10.41 -28.06
N SER A 84 -37.38 -11.47 -27.81
CA SER A 84 -38.84 -11.38 -27.83
C SER A 84 -39.41 -10.56 -26.66
N ALA A 85 -38.66 -10.46 -25.56
CA ALA A 85 -39.04 -9.69 -24.38
C ALA A 85 -38.72 -8.19 -24.48
N THR A 86 -37.96 -7.76 -25.50
CA THR A 86 -37.58 -6.34 -25.69
C THR A 86 -37.96 -5.83 -27.07
N ARG A 87 -38.30 -4.54 -27.16
CA ARG A 87 -38.54 -3.86 -28.44
C ARG A 87 -37.32 -3.02 -28.81
N LEU A 88 -36.57 -3.47 -29.81
CA LEU A 88 -35.40 -2.76 -30.33
C LEU A 88 -35.64 -2.33 -31.78
N PRO A 89 -35.13 -1.17 -32.21
CA PRO A 89 -35.12 -0.80 -33.61
C PRO A 89 -34.07 -1.62 -34.38
N ASP A 90 -34.25 -1.76 -35.70
CA ASP A 90 -33.38 -2.52 -36.59
C ASP A 90 -31.89 -2.16 -36.51
N ASN A 91 -31.59 -0.89 -36.23
CA ASN A 91 -30.22 -0.38 -36.14
C ASN A 91 -29.59 -0.54 -34.76
N ALA A 92 -30.28 -1.15 -33.78
CA ALA A 92 -29.73 -1.39 -32.45
C ALA A 92 -28.58 -2.39 -32.47
N VAL A 93 -27.71 -2.31 -31.46
CA VAL A 93 -26.65 -3.30 -31.20
C VAL A 93 -27.03 -4.10 -29.95
N VAL A 94 -27.03 -5.43 -30.07
CA VAL A 94 -27.33 -6.35 -28.99
C VAL A 94 -26.08 -7.10 -28.57
N VAL A 95 -25.75 -7.04 -27.30
CA VAL A 95 -24.72 -7.84 -26.66
C VAL A 95 -25.36 -9.10 -26.09
N VAL A 96 -24.91 -10.27 -26.55
CA VAL A 96 -25.21 -11.57 -25.93
C VAL A 96 -24.08 -11.87 -24.94
N LEU A 97 -24.45 -12.07 -23.68
CA LEU A 97 -23.51 -12.24 -22.58
C LEU A 97 -23.90 -13.44 -21.71
N ALA A 98 -22.99 -14.39 -21.49
CA ALA A 98 -23.17 -15.41 -20.46
C ALA A 98 -22.95 -14.81 -19.07
N SER A 99 -23.77 -15.25 -18.10
CA SER A 99 -23.68 -14.79 -16.71
C SER A 99 -22.53 -15.42 -15.92
N ASP A 100 -21.61 -16.14 -16.55
CA ASP A 100 -20.53 -16.90 -15.91
C ASP A 100 -19.12 -16.35 -16.17
N LEU A 101 -19.03 -15.11 -16.64
CA LEU A 101 -17.80 -14.35 -16.81
C LEU A 101 -17.54 -13.53 -15.54
N PRO A 102 -16.66 -13.97 -14.62
CA PRO A 102 -16.45 -13.37 -13.30
C PRO A 102 -15.64 -12.06 -13.33
N HIS A 103 -15.01 -11.74 -14.46
CA HIS A 103 -14.09 -10.62 -14.62
C HIS A 103 -14.53 -9.68 -15.74
N ILE A 104 -15.80 -9.75 -16.16
CA ILE A 104 -16.30 -8.89 -17.22
C ILE A 104 -16.50 -7.45 -16.71
N GLU A 105 -16.08 -6.48 -17.53
CA GLU A 105 -16.18 -5.05 -17.24
C GLU A 105 -16.89 -4.31 -18.39
N ALA A 106 -17.42 -3.12 -18.09
CA ALA A 106 -18.14 -2.30 -19.07
C ALA A 106 -17.25 -1.94 -20.29
N GLU A 107 -15.95 -1.73 -20.09
CA GLU A 107 -15.01 -1.41 -21.16
C GLU A 107 -14.92 -2.52 -22.22
N SER A 108 -14.93 -3.79 -21.80
CA SER A 108 -14.94 -4.93 -22.73
C SER A 108 -16.25 -5.01 -23.51
N VAL A 109 -17.38 -4.66 -22.88
CA VAL A 109 -18.70 -4.60 -23.53
C VAL A 109 -18.72 -3.47 -24.57
N ASP A 110 -18.25 -2.29 -24.21
CA ASP A 110 -18.18 -1.12 -25.09
C ASP A 110 -17.26 -1.34 -26.30
N ALA A 111 -16.14 -2.04 -26.10
CA ALA A 111 -15.22 -2.40 -27.17
C ALA A 111 -15.89 -3.30 -28.23
N LEU A 112 -16.69 -4.30 -27.81
CA LEU A 112 -17.44 -5.15 -28.74
C LEU A 112 -18.55 -4.38 -29.47
N ILE A 113 -19.26 -3.49 -28.77
CA ILE A 113 -20.30 -2.65 -29.37
C ILE A 113 -19.66 -1.75 -30.44
N ALA A 114 -18.55 -1.09 -30.12
CA ALA A 114 -17.84 -0.19 -31.04
C ALA A 114 -17.30 -0.89 -32.28
N ALA A 115 -16.91 -2.17 -32.16
CA ALA A 115 -16.45 -2.99 -33.28
C ALA A 115 -17.60 -3.52 -34.17
N THR A 116 -18.85 -3.42 -33.72
CA THR A 116 -20.03 -3.95 -34.43
C THR A 116 -20.73 -2.86 -35.22
N SER A 117 -20.96 -3.10 -36.50
CA SER A 117 -21.58 -2.14 -37.42
C SER A 117 -22.41 -2.86 -38.50
N THR A 118 -23.06 -2.12 -39.39
CA THR A 118 -23.77 -2.74 -40.53
C THR A 118 -22.84 -3.52 -41.48
N ASP A 119 -21.58 -3.10 -41.61
CA ASP A 119 -20.58 -3.79 -42.45
C ASP A 119 -19.91 -4.96 -41.71
N ASN A 120 -19.96 -4.94 -40.37
CA ASN A 120 -19.47 -5.99 -39.50
C ASN A 120 -20.54 -6.34 -38.46
N PRO A 121 -21.59 -7.09 -38.86
CA PRO A 121 -22.81 -7.19 -38.09
C PRO A 121 -22.70 -8.13 -36.88
N VAL A 122 -21.58 -8.86 -36.76
CA VAL A 122 -21.30 -9.83 -35.70
C VAL A 122 -19.85 -9.70 -35.26
N THR A 123 -19.63 -9.41 -34.00
CA THR A 123 -18.31 -9.38 -33.37
C THR A 123 -18.30 -10.30 -32.14
N CYS A 124 -17.46 -11.32 -32.15
CA CYS A 124 -17.28 -12.21 -30.99
C CYS A 124 -16.00 -11.86 -30.23
N ALA A 125 -16.05 -11.93 -28.90
CA ALA A 125 -14.83 -11.87 -28.10
C ALA A 125 -13.92 -13.08 -28.38
N VAL A 126 -12.60 -12.88 -28.29
CA VAL A 126 -11.62 -13.97 -28.21
C VAL A 126 -10.82 -13.87 -26.92
N ASP A 127 -10.56 -15.02 -26.32
CA ASP A 127 -9.75 -15.12 -25.10
C ASP A 127 -8.24 -15.01 -25.36
N GLU A 128 -7.45 -15.07 -24.29
CA GLU A 128 -5.98 -15.01 -24.31
C GLU A 128 -5.34 -16.13 -25.14
N ASN A 129 -6.05 -17.24 -25.38
CA ASN A 129 -5.64 -18.38 -26.19
C ASN A 129 -6.17 -18.29 -27.63
N ASN A 130 -6.71 -17.14 -28.02
CA ASN A 130 -7.32 -16.88 -29.32
C ASN A 130 -8.54 -17.78 -29.62
N ARG A 131 -9.26 -18.24 -28.58
CA ARG A 131 -10.50 -19.01 -28.73
C ARG A 131 -11.70 -18.07 -28.72
N THR A 132 -12.61 -18.29 -29.66
CA THR A 132 -13.85 -17.50 -29.79
C THR A 132 -14.84 -17.82 -28.67
N GLN A 133 -15.26 -16.78 -27.97
CA GLN A 133 -16.31 -16.80 -26.95
C GLN A 133 -17.65 -16.41 -27.57
N PHE A 134 -18.40 -17.40 -28.07
CA PHE A 134 -19.66 -17.12 -28.78
C PHE A 134 -20.73 -16.46 -27.92
N LEU A 135 -20.75 -16.78 -26.61
CA LEU A 135 -21.68 -16.22 -25.64
C LEU A 135 -21.18 -14.89 -25.04
N PHE A 136 -20.11 -14.31 -25.61
CA PHE A 136 -19.74 -12.92 -25.39
C PHE A 136 -19.54 -12.25 -26.74
N SER A 137 -20.64 -11.79 -27.31
CA SER A 137 -20.67 -11.27 -28.68
C SER A 137 -21.63 -10.10 -28.84
N ALA A 138 -21.29 -9.17 -29.73
CA ALA A 138 -22.13 -8.05 -30.11
C ALA A 138 -22.66 -8.24 -31.54
N TRP A 139 -23.92 -7.86 -31.74
CA TRP A 139 -24.66 -8.10 -32.97
C TRP A 139 -25.44 -6.87 -33.37
N THR A 140 -25.55 -6.59 -34.65
CA THR A 140 -26.67 -5.74 -35.11
C THR A 140 -27.98 -6.51 -34.91
N PHE A 141 -29.00 -5.83 -34.37
CA PHE A 141 -30.28 -6.46 -34.04
C PHE A 141 -30.93 -7.11 -35.26
N ARG A 142 -30.86 -6.44 -36.42
CA ARG A 142 -31.33 -6.98 -37.71
C ARG A 142 -30.70 -8.32 -38.04
N GLU A 143 -29.36 -8.43 -37.98
CA GLU A 143 -28.64 -9.65 -38.34
C GLU A 143 -28.96 -10.79 -37.38
N LEU A 144 -28.91 -10.52 -36.06
CA LEU A 144 -29.21 -11.53 -35.04
C LEU A 144 -30.63 -12.09 -35.21
N ARG A 145 -31.61 -11.21 -35.44
CA ARG A 145 -33.01 -11.61 -35.66
C ARG A 145 -33.17 -12.41 -36.95
N GLN A 146 -32.50 -12.02 -38.03
CA GLN A 146 -32.55 -12.73 -39.31
C GLN A 146 -32.00 -14.15 -39.20
N ARG A 147 -30.81 -14.32 -38.59
CA ARG A 147 -30.19 -15.64 -38.42
C ARG A 147 -31.00 -16.56 -37.52
N LEU A 148 -31.54 -16.04 -36.41
CA LEU A 148 -32.45 -16.80 -35.55
C LEU A 148 -33.73 -17.20 -36.29
N SER A 149 -34.34 -16.29 -37.05
CA SER A 149 -35.58 -16.61 -37.78
C SER A 149 -35.33 -17.69 -38.85
N THR A 150 -34.21 -17.60 -39.56
CA THR A 150 -33.80 -18.60 -40.56
C THR A 150 -33.60 -19.98 -39.93
N LEU A 151 -32.87 -20.04 -38.81
CA LEU A 151 -32.60 -21.29 -38.10
C LEU A 151 -33.89 -21.90 -37.52
N ARG A 152 -34.79 -21.05 -37.01
CA ARG A 152 -36.08 -21.47 -36.48
C ARG A 152 -36.94 -22.13 -37.55
N GLU A 153 -36.97 -21.56 -38.76
CA GLU A 153 -37.72 -22.11 -39.90
C GLU A 153 -37.10 -23.39 -40.46
N SER A 154 -35.77 -23.54 -40.41
CA SER A 154 -35.08 -24.70 -40.99
C SER A 154 -35.07 -25.93 -40.07
N SER A 155 -34.74 -25.74 -38.79
CA SER A 155 -34.38 -26.85 -37.89
C SER A 155 -34.88 -26.67 -36.45
N GLY A 156 -35.61 -25.58 -36.18
CA GLY A 156 -35.94 -25.18 -34.81
C GLY A 156 -34.72 -24.62 -34.06
N LEU A 157 -34.99 -24.00 -32.90
CA LEU A 157 -33.98 -23.35 -32.06
C LEU A 157 -33.59 -24.18 -30.82
N GLU A 158 -34.41 -25.18 -30.47
CA GLU A 158 -34.18 -26.04 -29.31
C GLU A 158 -32.86 -26.82 -29.42
N ASN A 159 -32.05 -26.75 -28.36
CA ASN A 159 -30.72 -27.35 -28.22
C ASN A 159 -29.71 -26.95 -29.30
N GLN A 160 -29.95 -25.84 -30.03
CA GLN A 160 -29.00 -25.35 -31.01
C GLN A 160 -27.79 -24.68 -30.30
N PRO A 161 -26.54 -24.99 -30.72
CA PRO A 161 -25.36 -24.31 -30.22
C PRO A 161 -25.23 -22.93 -30.86
N MET A 162 -24.48 -22.02 -30.22
CA MET A 162 -24.21 -20.69 -30.80
C MET A 162 -23.60 -20.74 -32.21
N LYS A 163 -22.80 -21.76 -32.52
CA LYS A 163 -22.22 -21.97 -33.86
C LYS A 163 -23.27 -22.11 -34.97
N ALA A 164 -24.52 -22.42 -34.64
CA ALA A 164 -25.61 -22.48 -35.62
C ALA A 164 -26.06 -21.08 -36.10
N ILE A 165 -25.81 -20.03 -35.31
CA ILE A 165 -26.13 -18.63 -35.66
C ILE A 165 -24.87 -17.77 -35.89
N VAL A 166 -23.71 -18.15 -35.34
CA VAL A 166 -22.42 -17.49 -35.63
C VAL A 166 -21.79 -18.13 -36.86
N THR A 167 -22.39 -17.90 -38.02
CA THR A 167 -21.88 -18.29 -39.33
C THR A 167 -21.08 -17.17 -39.98
N GLU A 168 -20.15 -17.50 -40.88
CA GLU A 168 -19.40 -16.52 -41.65
C GLU A 168 -20.33 -15.65 -42.53
N PRO A 169 -20.06 -14.34 -42.70
CA PRO A 169 -18.96 -13.60 -42.08
C PRO A 169 -19.25 -13.18 -40.63
N PHE A 170 -18.24 -13.26 -39.77
CA PHE A 170 -18.19 -12.60 -38.47
C PHE A 170 -16.76 -12.17 -38.15
N SER A 171 -16.60 -11.17 -37.27
CA SER A 171 -15.30 -10.72 -36.80
C SER A 171 -15.03 -11.18 -35.37
N THR A 172 -13.76 -11.11 -34.97
CA THR A 172 -13.34 -11.35 -33.59
C THR A 172 -12.60 -10.14 -33.02
N LEU A 173 -12.74 -9.92 -31.72
CA LEU A 173 -12.03 -8.88 -30.99
C LEU A 173 -11.45 -9.45 -29.69
N SER A 174 -10.15 -9.22 -29.44
CA SER A 174 -9.55 -9.57 -28.17
C SER A 174 -9.95 -8.54 -27.11
N VAL A 175 -10.57 -9.01 -26.04
CA VAL A 175 -11.07 -8.19 -24.92
C VAL A 175 -10.72 -8.87 -23.60
N ALA A 176 -10.64 -8.09 -22.52
CA ALA A 176 -10.39 -8.63 -21.18
C ALA A 176 -11.65 -9.28 -20.59
N GLY A 177 -11.49 -10.13 -19.57
CA GLY A 177 -12.61 -10.67 -18.80
C GLY A 177 -13.38 -11.81 -19.46
N THR A 178 -12.79 -12.48 -20.45
CA THR A 178 -13.43 -13.54 -21.27
C THR A 178 -13.42 -14.93 -20.65
N THR A 179 -12.80 -15.11 -19.50
CA THR A 179 -12.66 -16.42 -18.85
C THR A 179 -13.98 -16.84 -18.22
N ASP A 180 -14.58 -17.93 -18.70
CA ASP A 180 -15.79 -18.51 -18.12
C ASP A 180 -15.48 -19.42 -16.93
N CYS A 181 -16.44 -19.54 -16.01
CA CYS A 181 -16.34 -20.40 -14.84
C CYS A 181 -17.16 -21.67 -14.99
N ASP A 182 -16.66 -22.74 -15.59
CA ASP A 182 -17.45 -23.94 -15.86
C ASP A 182 -17.40 -25.03 -14.78
N THR A 183 -16.42 -24.95 -13.89
CA THR A 183 -16.14 -25.91 -12.83
C THR A 183 -15.96 -25.22 -11.48
N PRO A 184 -16.08 -25.95 -10.35
CA PRO A 184 -15.71 -25.40 -9.03
C PRO A 184 -14.27 -24.88 -8.99
N GLU A 185 -13.33 -25.54 -9.66
CA GLU A 185 -11.95 -25.07 -9.77
C GLU A 185 -11.84 -23.73 -10.52
N ASP A 186 -12.67 -23.50 -11.53
CA ASP A 186 -12.69 -22.21 -12.25
C ASP A 186 -13.22 -21.08 -11.37
N ILE A 187 -14.23 -21.35 -10.53
CA ILE A 187 -14.75 -20.39 -9.55
C ILE A 187 -13.66 -20.04 -8.52
N ASP A 188 -12.92 -21.03 -8.02
CA ASP A 188 -11.83 -20.80 -7.08
C ASP A 188 -10.67 -20.02 -7.73
N ARG A 189 -10.40 -20.27 -9.03
CA ARG A 189 -9.45 -19.49 -9.82
C ARG A 189 -9.94 -18.06 -10.01
N ALA A 190 -11.21 -17.86 -10.30
CA ALA A 190 -11.82 -16.54 -10.47
C ALA A 190 -11.84 -15.74 -9.15
N ARG A 191 -12.02 -16.40 -8.00
CA ARG A 191 -11.85 -15.78 -6.68
C ARG A 191 -10.39 -15.43 -6.37
N SER A 192 -9.44 -15.98 -7.11
CA SER A 192 -8.02 -15.74 -6.88
C SER A 192 -7.60 -14.43 -7.53
N HIS A 193 -7.14 -13.48 -6.71
CA HIS A 193 -6.50 -12.28 -7.23
C HIS A 193 -5.18 -12.65 -7.93
N PRO A 194 -4.81 -11.97 -9.03
CA PRO A 194 -3.51 -12.16 -9.66
C PRO A 194 -2.40 -11.97 -8.62
N ARG A 195 -1.41 -12.87 -8.65
CA ARG A 195 -0.27 -12.81 -7.73
C ARG A 195 0.71 -11.76 -8.24
N LEU A 196 0.72 -10.60 -7.59
CA LEU A 196 1.69 -9.54 -7.89
C LEU A 196 3.07 -9.94 -7.38
N THR A 197 4.13 -9.54 -8.07
CA THR A 197 5.47 -9.53 -7.44
C THR A 197 5.49 -8.55 -6.26
N VAL A 198 6.49 -8.67 -5.37
CA VAL A 198 6.63 -7.72 -4.24
C VAL A 198 6.72 -6.28 -4.75
N ASP A 199 7.49 -6.05 -5.82
CA ASP A 199 7.65 -4.72 -6.40
C ASP A 199 6.37 -4.20 -7.07
N GLN A 200 5.63 -5.06 -7.76
CA GLN A 200 4.32 -4.71 -8.32
C GLN A 200 3.31 -4.37 -7.22
N ALA A 201 3.28 -5.13 -6.14
CA ALA A 201 2.41 -4.86 -4.99
C ALA A 201 2.77 -3.51 -4.34
N ARG A 202 4.06 -3.25 -4.10
CA ARG A 202 4.53 -1.96 -3.56
C ARG A 202 4.21 -0.80 -4.50
N ALA A 203 4.42 -0.96 -5.81
CA ALA A 203 4.07 0.07 -6.79
C ALA A 203 2.56 0.34 -6.83
N ALA A 204 1.72 -0.71 -6.81
CA ALA A 204 0.28 -0.58 -6.78
C ALA A 204 -0.19 0.20 -5.54
N VAL A 205 0.39 -0.08 -4.36
CA VAL A 205 0.12 0.66 -3.12
C VAL A 205 0.49 2.14 -3.26
N ARG A 206 1.71 2.47 -3.71
CA ARG A 206 2.12 3.88 -3.88
C ARG A 206 1.22 4.65 -4.82
N ASN A 207 0.80 4.02 -5.92
CA ASN A 207 0.01 4.69 -6.96
C ASN A 207 -1.48 4.78 -6.59
N SER A 208 -1.94 4.00 -5.62
CA SER A 208 -3.37 3.88 -5.29
C SER A 208 -3.78 4.62 -4.03
N LEU A 209 -2.86 4.87 -3.10
CA LEU A 209 -3.16 5.54 -1.84
C LEU A 209 -3.04 7.04 -1.99
N THR A 210 -3.88 7.77 -1.27
CA THR A 210 -3.83 9.23 -1.18
C THR A 210 -3.12 9.62 0.11
N ALA A 211 -2.22 10.61 0.02
CA ALA A 211 -1.54 11.13 1.20
C ALA A 211 -2.54 11.76 2.17
N LEU A 212 -2.29 11.59 3.47
CA LEU A 212 -3.08 12.18 4.54
C LEU A 212 -3.10 13.71 4.41
N PRO A 213 -4.20 14.38 4.78
CA PRO A 213 -4.25 15.83 4.79
C PRO A 213 -3.20 16.40 5.76
N PRO A 214 -2.56 17.54 5.41
CA PRO A 214 -1.54 18.11 6.27
C PRO A 214 -2.21 18.83 7.44
N HIS A 215 -1.62 18.76 8.62
CA HIS A 215 -2.06 19.52 9.77
C HIS A 215 -0.88 20.11 10.52
N ARG A 216 -1.11 21.18 11.28
CA ARG A 216 -0.07 21.79 12.11
C ARG A 216 -0.02 21.06 13.45
N ALA A 217 1.18 20.66 13.86
CA ALA A 217 1.40 19.94 15.10
C ALA A 217 2.73 20.36 15.75
N ASP A 218 2.81 20.18 17.07
CA ASP A 218 4.07 20.28 17.82
C ASP A 218 5.04 19.20 17.30
N LEU A 219 6.28 19.60 17.00
CA LEU A 219 7.32 18.71 16.50
C LEU A 219 7.69 17.63 17.53
N ALA A 220 7.61 17.93 18.83
CA ALA A 220 7.85 16.96 19.90
C ALA A 220 6.86 15.78 19.88
N ASP A 221 5.62 16.03 19.47
CA ASP A 221 4.56 15.03 19.37
C ASP A 221 4.41 14.41 17.98
N SER A 222 5.24 14.85 17.02
CA SER A 222 5.17 14.49 15.60
C SER A 222 6.20 13.45 15.17
N LEU A 223 6.85 12.74 16.10
CA LEU A 223 7.79 11.67 15.76
C LEU A 223 7.12 10.61 14.85
N GLY A 224 7.75 10.29 13.72
CA GLY A 224 7.21 9.37 12.70
C GLY A 224 6.29 10.05 11.66
N ALA A 225 5.95 11.33 11.84
CA ALA A 225 5.32 12.13 10.81
C ALA A 225 6.32 12.53 9.70
N THR A 226 5.82 13.21 8.67
CA THR A 226 6.63 13.77 7.59
C THR A 226 6.31 15.24 7.41
N LEU A 227 7.33 16.08 7.21
CA LEU A 227 7.16 17.51 6.95
C LEU A 227 6.38 17.73 5.65
N ALA A 228 5.27 18.47 5.73
CA ALA A 228 4.45 18.85 4.58
C ALA A 228 4.87 20.20 3.97
N GLN A 229 5.83 20.90 4.58
CA GLN A 229 6.49 22.10 4.09
C GLN A 229 7.94 22.14 4.58
N PRO A 230 8.83 22.97 4.00
CA PRO A 230 10.20 23.09 4.52
C PRO A 230 10.20 23.62 5.96
N LEU A 231 11.09 23.07 6.79
CA LEU A 231 11.35 23.55 8.13
C LEU A 231 12.39 24.68 8.05
N VAL A 232 11.99 25.90 8.41
CA VAL A 232 12.80 27.11 8.21
C VAL A 232 13.17 27.70 9.56
N ALA A 233 14.47 27.94 9.79
CA ALA A 233 14.98 28.52 11.03
C ALA A 233 14.42 29.94 11.27
N LEU A 234 13.93 30.19 12.48
CA LEU A 234 13.46 31.50 12.94
C LEU A 234 14.54 32.29 13.71
N GLY A 235 15.64 31.63 14.06
CA GLY A 235 16.79 32.26 14.71
C GLY A 235 18.13 31.74 14.19
N ASP A 236 19.17 32.55 14.36
CA ASP A 236 20.54 32.21 13.99
C ASP A 236 21.15 31.20 14.97
N LEU A 237 22.03 30.31 14.47
CA LEU A 237 22.80 29.39 15.30
C LEU A 237 24.31 29.54 15.01
N PRO A 238 25.14 29.87 16.03
CA PRO A 238 24.74 30.39 17.34
C PRO A 238 24.06 31.77 17.23
N ARG A 239 23.30 32.18 18.25
CA ARG A 239 22.55 33.46 18.26
C ARG A 239 23.40 34.70 18.51
N SER A 240 24.63 34.49 18.96
CA SER A 240 25.61 35.50 19.31
C SER A 240 26.98 34.88 19.07
N ASP A 241 28.01 35.69 18.99
CA ASP A 241 29.38 35.18 18.93
C ASP A 241 29.66 34.44 20.24
N VAL A 242 30.12 33.19 20.15
CA VAL A 242 30.41 32.35 21.32
C VAL A 242 31.80 31.74 21.27
N SER A 243 32.35 31.39 22.43
CA SER A 243 33.62 30.69 22.50
C SER A 243 33.47 29.22 22.08
N ALA A 244 34.32 28.73 21.16
CA ALA A 244 34.40 27.30 20.82
C ALA A 244 35.21 26.49 21.84
N MET A 245 36.07 27.16 22.60
CA MET A 245 37.05 26.54 23.50
C MET A 245 37.11 27.27 24.83
N ASP A 246 37.66 26.61 25.84
CA ASP A 246 38.09 27.29 27.06
C ASP A 246 39.38 28.04 26.77
N GLY A 247 39.41 29.34 27.11
CA GLY A 247 40.55 30.18 26.82
C GLY A 247 40.41 31.59 27.38
N TYR A 248 40.96 32.54 26.64
CA TYR A 248 40.75 33.96 26.86
C TYR A 248 40.15 34.61 25.61
N ALA A 249 39.07 35.37 25.79
CA ALA A 249 38.62 36.33 24.79
C ALA A 249 39.53 37.55 24.90
N VAL A 250 40.12 37.97 23.79
CA VAL A 250 41.13 39.03 23.72
C VAL A 250 40.67 40.15 22.78
N SER A 251 41.15 41.37 23.01
CA SER A 251 40.95 42.51 22.12
C SER A 251 42.28 43.07 21.63
N GLY A 252 42.47 43.15 20.31
CA GLY A 252 43.71 43.60 19.68
C GLY A 252 44.87 42.59 19.75
N GLU A 253 46.09 43.06 19.48
CA GLU A 253 47.32 42.24 19.53
C GLU A 253 47.91 42.18 20.96
N GLY A 254 48.51 41.05 21.29
CA GLY A 254 49.04 40.78 22.63
C GLY A 254 50.40 41.44 22.91
N PRO A 255 50.89 41.39 24.17
CA PRO A 255 50.28 40.71 25.32
C PRO A 255 49.09 41.47 25.90
N TRP A 256 48.15 40.76 26.52
CA TRP A 256 46.89 41.32 27.01
C TRP A 256 46.81 41.34 28.54
N ARG A 257 46.18 42.37 29.11
CA ARG A 257 45.91 42.47 30.55
C ARG A 257 44.66 41.69 30.93
N ILE A 258 44.78 40.77 31.87
CA ILE A 258 43.68 39.92 32.35
C ILE A 258 42.75 40.73 33.25
N ARG A 259 41.48 40.78 32.85
CA ARG A 259 40.37 41.24 33.69
C ARG A 259 39.99 40.22 34.75
N THR A 260 39.42 40.69 35.85
CA THR A 260 39.03 39.82 37.00
C THR A 260 37.75 39.03 36.76
N GLU A 261 36.90 39.53 35.88
CA GLU A 261 35.64 38.90 35.50
C GLU A 261 35.90 37.61 34.69
N ILE A 262 34.96 36.67 34.73
CA ILE A 262 35.02 35.42 33.97
C ILE A 262 33.71 35.28 33.18
N ARG A 263 33.80 34.97 31.89
CA ARG A 263 32.64 34.69 31.05
C ARG A 263 32.38 33.19 31.01
N ILE A 264 31.22 32.76 31.50
CA ILE A 264 30.73 31.39 31.43
C ILE A 264 29.45 31.31 30.60
N ALA A 265 29.08 30.13 30.12
CA ALA A 265 27.83 29.91 29.42
C ALA A 265 26.63 30.28 30.31
N GLY A 266 25.67 31.02 29.75
CA GLY A 266 24.50 31.54 30.49
C GLY A 266 24.77 32.76 31.38
N ALA A 267 25.98 33.35 31.36
CA ALA A 267 26.26 34.57 32.10
C ALA A 267 25.55 35.79 31.49
N ASP A 268 24.72 36.46 32.29
CA ASP A 268 24.05 37.70 31.94
C ASP A 268 24.99 38.91 31.91
N GLY A 269 24.51 40.00 31.32
CA GLY A 269 25.21 41.29 31.27
C GLY A 269 26.12 41.47 30.05
N GLN A 270 26.12 42.69 29.50
CA GLN A 270 27.07 43.10 28.47
C GLN A 270 28.39 43.50 29.14
N LEU A 271 29.46 42.79 28.79
CA LEU A 271 30.82 43.14 29.17
C LEU A 271 31.54 43.64 27.92
N GLU A 272 32.25 44.75 28.05
CA GLU A 272 33.05 45.33 26.99
C GLU A 272 34.53 45.15 27.32
N LEU A 273 35.31 44.73 26.32
CA LEU A 273 36.73 44.48 26.41
C LEU A 273 37.47 45.58 25.66
N GLY A 274 38.31 46.35 26.36
CA GLY A 274 39.14 47.37 25.74
C GLY A 274 40.33 46.78 24.99
N GLU A 275 40.92 47.55 24.07
CA GLU A 275 42.12 47.14 23.35
C GLU A 275 43.27 46.78 24.31
N GLY A 276 43.93 45.65 24.08
CA GLY A 276 44.99 45.14 24.95
C GLY A 276 44.48 44.44 26.21
N GLU A 277 43.16 44.21 26.36
CA GLU A 277 42.60 43.44 27.47
C GLU A 277 42.24 42.00 27.05
N ALA A 278 42.20 41.12 28.05
CA ALA A 278 41.75 39.75 27.94
C ALA A 278 40.83 39.39 29.10
N ILE A 279 39.86 38.52 28.85
CA ILE A 279 38.98 37.97 29.87
C ILE A 279 38.92 36.45 29.75
N ARG A 280 38.98 35.76 30.89
CA ARG A 280 38.81 34.31 30.92
C ARG A 280 37.42 33.96 30.40
N ILE A 281 37.35 33.06 29.43
CA ILE A 281 36.10 32.64 28.80
C ILE A 281 36.02 31.12 28.70
N ALA A 282 34.86 30.57 29.04
CA ALA A 282 34.56 29.16 28.89
C ALA A 282 33.83 28.88 27.56
N THR A 283 33.89 27.63 27.12
CA THR A 283 33.20 27.11 25.94
C THR A 283 31.70 27.40 26.01
N GLY A 284 31.13 27.90 24.92
CA GLY A 284 29.71 28.29 24.81
C GLY A 284 29.36 29.64 25.45
N ALA A 285 30.29 30.32 26.13
CA ALA A 285 30.04 31.65 26.65
C ALA A 285 29.99 32.70 25.53
N HIS A 286 29.10 33.68 25.67
CA HIS A 286 29.02 34.80 24.73
C HIS A 286 30.27 35.66 24.81
N LEU A 287 30.79 36.06 23.64
CA LEU A 287 31.91 36.97 23.54
C LEU A 287 31.54 38.35 24.12
N PRO A 288 32.45 38.98 24.89
CA PRO A 288 32.34 40.38 25.24
C PRO A 288 32.31 41.28 24.00
N LEU A 289 31.65 42.44 24.10
CA LEU A 289 31.77 43.50 23.10
C LEU A 289 33.24 43.94 23.01
N GLY A 290 33.73 44.19 21.79
CA GLY A 290 35.13 44.59 21.56
C GLY A 290 36.15 43.44 21.57
N ALA A 291 35.75 42.20 21.88
CA ALA A 291 36.62 41.04 21.68
C ALA A 291 36.86 40.79 20.18
N THR A 292 38.12 40.61 19.81
CA THR A 292 38.53 40.37 18.40
C THR A 292 38.80 38.89 18.13
N SER A 293 39.12 38.10 19.16
CA SER A 293 39.43 36.67 19.02
C SER A 293 39.25 35.93 20.36
N VAL A 294 39.05 34.62 20.28
CA VAL A 294 39.27 33.70 21.41
C VAL A 294 40.54 32.90 21.13
N ILE A 295 41.38 32.76 22.15
CA ILE A 295 42.57 31.90 22.10
C ILE A 295 42.43 30.86 23.21
N ARG A 296 42.44 29.57 22.85
CA ARG A 296 42.37 28.46 23.80
C ARG A 296 43.55 28.43 24.78
N ASP A 297 43.33 27.86 25.95
CA ASP A 297 44.33 27.80 27.03
C ASP A 297 45.66 27.19 26.58
N GLU A 298 45.63 26.16 25.73
CA GLU A 298 46.81 25.46 25.22
C GLU A 298 47.72 26.33 24.35
N TYR A 299 47.28 27.52 23.95
CA TYR A 299 48.03 28.47 23.12
C TYR A 299 48.49 29.70 23.90
N LEU A 300 48.20 29.76 25.21
CA LEU A 300 48.45 30.92 26.04
C LEU A 300 49.46 30.60 27.16
N SER A 301 50.26 31.60 27.49
CA SER A 301 51.10 31.65 28.67
C SER A 301 50.58 32.78 29.57
N VAL A 302 50.15 32.41 30.78
CA VAL A 302 49.61 33.33 31.77
C VAL A 302 50.69 33.63 32.82
N ASP A 303 50.92 34.92 33.07
CA ASP A 303 51.75 35.41 34.17
C ASP A 303 50.83 35.96 35.27
N GLU A 304 50.52 35.11 36.24
CA GLU A 304 49.59 35.40 37.34
C GLU A 304 50.01 36.62 38.19
N PRO A 305 51.29 36.77 38.61
CA PRO A 305 51.77 37.97 39.31
C PRO A 305 51.48 39.30 38.60
N SER A 306 51.67 39.35 37.27
CA SER A 306 51.47 40.59 36.49
C SER A 306 50.06 40.70 35.89
N ARG A 307 49.25 39.64 36.02
CA ARG A 307 47.93 39.49 35.36
C ARG A 307 48.00 39.77 33.86
N MET A 308 49.02 39.22 33.22
CA MET A 308 49.21 39.31 31.78
C MET A 308 49.05 37.94 31.15
N VAL A 309 48.42 37.89 29.98
CA VAL A 309 48.35 36.70 29.15
C VAL A 309 48.96 37.01 27.78
N ARG A 310 49.72 36.06 27.25
CA ARG A 310 50.31 36.18 25.91
C ARG A 310 50.16 34.88 25.14
N ARG A 311 50.04 34.99 23.83
CA ARG A 311 50.15 33.85 22.92
C ARG A 311 51.55 33.25 23.04
N MET A 312 51.64 31.92 23.09
CA MET A 312 52.93 31.24 23.05
C MET A 312 53.60 31.43 21.68
N PRO A 313 54.96 31.51 21.61
CA PRO A 313 55.67 31.82 20.36
C PRO A 313 55.34 30.89 19.18
N ASP A 314 55.16 29.59 19.44
CA ASP A 314 54.91 28.58 18.42
C ASP A 314 53.41 28.26 18.23
N ALA A 315 52.51 29.00 18.91
CA ALA A 315 51.07 28.76 18.82
C ALA A 315 50.47 29.38 17.55
N PRO A 316 49.56 28.68 16.85
CA PRO A 316 48.99 29.14 15.59
C PRO A 316 48.07 30.36 15.78
N HIS A 317 48.12 31.31 14.85
CA HIS A 317 47.19 32.45 14.78
C HIS A 317 45.80 32.02 14.28
N ARG A 318 45.01 31.47 15.21
CA ARG A 318 43.62 31.06 15.02
C ARG A 318 42.69 31.84 15.95
N ASN A 319 41.46 32.05 15.48
CA ASN A 319 40.33 32.48 16.31
C ASN A 319 39.49 31.25 16.67
N ASP A 320 39.36 30.96 17.97
CA ASP A 320 38.53 29.90 18.51
C ASP A 320 37.13 30.42 18.91
N ALA A 321 36.69 31.56 18.35
CA ALA A 321 35.31 32.04 18.44
C ALA A 321 34.46 31.50 17.28
N ARG A 322 33.19 31.26 17.57
CA ARG A 322 32.14 30.90 16.63
C ARG A 322 31.26 32.12 16.39
N PRO A 323 31.28 32.71 15.19
CA PRO A 323 30.47 33.89 14.91
C PRO A 323 28.97 33.54 14.95
N ARG A 324 28.14 34.53 15.26
CA ARG A 324 26.69 34.44 15.12
C ARG A 324 26.32 33.93 13.74
N GLY A 325 25.46 32.93 13.68
CA GLY A 325 24.96 32.34 12.45
C GLY A 325 25.98 31.52 11.66
N GLU A 326 27.08 31.09 12.28
CA GLU A 326 28.08 30.20 11.65
C GLU A 326 27.44 28.91 11.10
N ASP A 327 26.53 28.28 11.84
CA ASP A 327 25.81 27.09 11.38
C ASP A 327 24.71 27.48 10.40
N TRP A 328 23.85 28.43 10.81
CA TRP A 328 22.81 28.99 9.96
C TRP A 328 22.30 30.34 10.43
N THR A 329 21.69 31.07 9.49
CA THR A 329 20.97 32.32 9.75
C THR A 329 19.47 32.13 9.62
N THR A 330 18.71 33.08 10.16
CA THR A 330 17.26 33.17 10.04
C THR A 330 16.83 33.06 8.57
N GLY A 331 15.86 32.21 8.30
CA GLY A 331 15.42 31.89 6.93
C GLY A 331 16.13 30.70 6.29
N PHE A 332 17.14 30.11 6.94
CA PHE A 332 17.77 28.88 6.48
C PHE A 332 16.81 27.70 6.51
N THR A 333 16.82 26.86 5.47
CA THR A 333 16.03 25.63 5.43
C THR A 333 16.76 24.52 6.19
N ILE A 334 16.30 24.22 7.40
CA ILE A 334 16.83 23.14 8.25
C ILE A 334 16.57 21.78 7.62
N ALA A 335 15.35 21.57 7.12
CA ALA A 335 14.95 20.34 6.45
C ALA A 335 13.94 20.63 5.33
N PRO A 336 14.05 20.00 4.15
CA PRO A 336 13.08 20.17 3.08
C PRO A 336 11.74 19.49 3.38
N THR A 337 10.72 19.81 2.58
CA THR A 337 9.45 19.05 2.54
C THR A 337 9.72 17.58 2.23
N GLY A 338 8.93 16.66 2.78
CA GLY A 338 9.11 15.22 2.59
C GLY A 338 10.09 14.57 3.58
N THR A 339 10.80 15.37 4.40
CA THR A 339 11.68 14.85 5.44
C THR A 339 10.87 14.24 6.58
N ALA A 340 11.23 13.01 6.98
CA ALA A 340 10.65 12.37 8.16
C ALA A 340 11.03 13.13 9.44
N VAL A 341 10.06 13.31 10.34
CA VAL A 341 10.28 13.91 11.66
C VAL A 341 10.96 12.86 12.55
N THR A 342 12.26 13.04 12.74
CA THR A 342 13.14 12.20 13.56
C THR A 342 13.63 12.99 14.79
N PRO A 343 14.24 12.35 15.79
CA PRO A 343 14.83 13.08 16.92
C PRO A 343 15.87 14.13 16.49
N ALA A 344 16.62 13.86 15.41
CA ALA A 344 17.57 14.81 14.84
C ALA A 344 16.87 16.05 14.26
N VAL A 345 15.75 15.87 13.54
CA VAL A 345 14.95 16.98 13.00
C VAL A 345 14.36 17.81 14.14
N ILE A 346 13.81 17.17 15.18
CA ILE A 346 13.25 17.87 16.34
C ILE A 346 14.33 18.70 17.06
N SER A 347 15.51 18.14 17.26
CA SER A 347 16.66 18.82 17.89
C SER A 347 17.14 20.03 17.07
N ALA A 348 17.29 19.84 15.76
CA ALA A 348 17.70 20.92 14.85
C ALA A 348 16.63 22.02 14.79
N ALA A 349 15.35 21.65 14.75
CA ALA A 349 14.22 22.58 14.79
C ALA A 349 14.26 23.46 16.04
N ALA A 350 14.42 22.84 17.22
CA ALA A 350 14.50 23.55 18.49
C ALA A 350 15.70 24.53 18.52
N SER A 351 16.84 24.13 17.94
CA SER A 351 18.01 25.00 17.81
C SER A 351 17.77 26.19 16.88
N GLY A 352 16.87 26.05 15.91
CA GLY A 352 16.40 27.11 15.01
C GLY A 352 15.12 27.82 15.46
N GLU A 353 14.67 27.65 16.71
CA GLU A 353 13.44 28.22 17.28
C GLU A 353 12.12 27.78 16.65
N VAL A 354 12.09 26.60 16.03
CA VAL A 354 10.88 26.06 15.43
C VAL A 354 10.38 24.90 16.28
N PHE A 355 9.19 25.06 16.85
CA PHE A 355 8.59 24.05 17.73
C PHE A 355 7.36 23.37 17.13
N ASP A 356 6.78 23.93 16.06
CA ASP A 356 5.66 23.35 15.35
C ASP A 356 5.87 23.39 13.83
N ALA A 357 5.26 22.45 13.13
CA ALA A 357 5.35 22.36 11.67
C ALA A 357 4.05 21.83 11.06
N LEU A 358 3.88 22.11 9.77
CA LEU A 358 2.86 21.43 8.97
C LEU A 358 3.38 20.03 8.62
N VAL A 359 2.67 18.98 9.02
CA VAL A 359 3.09 17.59 8.90
C VAL A 359 1.99 16.69 8.34
N ARG A 360 2.37 15.50 7.87
CA ARG A 360 1.49 14.37 7.57
C ARG A 360 1.80 13.22 8.52
N GLY A 361 0.79 12.68 9.18
CA GLY A 361 0.97 11.70 10.25
C GLY A 361 1.32 12.35 11.61
N PRO A 362 1.79 11.57 12.61
CA PRO A 362 2.16 10.16 12.49
C PRO A 362 0.95 9.30 12.14
N VAL A 363 1.15 8.29 11.29
CA VAL A 363 0.09 7.36 10.88
C VAL A 363 -0.42 6.62 12.11
N ARG A 364 -1.73 6.66 12.33
CA ARG A 364 -2.41 5.99 13.45
C ARG A 364 -2.90 4.62 13.01
N ALA A 365 -2.36 3.56 13.62
CA ALA A 365 -2.75 2.19 13.32
C ALA A 365 -3.56 1.53 14.43
N ARG A 366 -4.57 0.76 14.02
CA ARG A 366 -5.27 -0.19 14.89
C ARG A 366 -4.89 -1.61 14.51
N LEU A 367 -4.60 -2.42 15.52
CA LEU A 367 -4.22 -3.82 15.35
C LEU A 367 -5.36 -4.74 15.75
N ILE A 368 -5.68 -5.69 14.86
CA ILE A 368 -6.69 -6.71 15.06
C ILE A 368 -6.05 -8.08 14.89
N VAL A 369 -6.22 -8.96 15.88
CA VAL A 369 -5.84 -10.37 15.81
C VAL A 369 -7.10 -11.21 15.73
N THR A 370 -7.25 -12.00 14.66
CA THR A 370 -8.45 -12.84 14.43
C THR A 370 -8.18 -14.31 14.78
N GLY A 371 -9.25 -15.10 14.88
CA GLY A 371 -9.20 -16.55 15.10
C GLY A 371 -9.58 -16.94 16.53
N ASP A 372 -10.70 -17.62 16.69
CA ASP A 372 -11.21 -18.07 18.00
C ASP A 372 -10.27 -19.04 18.73
N GLU A 373 -9.36 -19.69 18.00
CA GLU A 373 -8.29 -20.52 18.57
C GLU A 373 -7.20 -19.68 19.26
N ILE A 374 -7.10 -18.39 18.95
CA ILE A 374 -6.01 -17.53 19.44
C ILE A 374 -6.30 -17.05 20.85
N ARG A 375 -5.40 -17.39 21.78
CA ARG A 375 -5.50 -16.98 23.17
C ARG A 375 -4.37 -16.07 23.59
N ARG A 376 -4.72 -14.86 24.02
CA ARG A 376 -3.77 -13.87 24.54
C ARG A 376 -3.29 -14.18 25.95
N THR A 377 -4.20 -14.35 26.91
CA THR A 377 -3.87 -14.49 28.34
C THR A 377 -4.39 -15.79 28.96
N GLY A 378 -3.74 -16.23 30.05
CA GLY A 378 -4.11 -17.45 30.78
C GLY A 378 -3.72 -18.76 30.07
N PRO A 379 -4.01 -19.93 30.67
CA PRO A 379 -3.64 -21.23 30.12
C PRO A 379 -4.37 -21.54 28.82
N LEU A 380 -3.70 -22.26 27.91
CA LEU A 380 -4.34 -22.75 26.68
C LEU A 380 -5.37 -23.84 27.02
N ARG A 381 -6.47 -23.83 26.28
CA ARG A 381 -7.44 -24.94 26.26
C ARG A 381 -7.19 -25.80 25.03
N GLU A 382 -7.84 -26.96 24.99
CA GLU A 382 -7.85 -27.81 23.80
C GLU A 382 -8.30 -27.00 22.57
N GLY A 383 -7.61 -27.21 21.44
CA GLY A 383 -7.85 -26.48 20.20
C GLY A 383 -7.32 -25.05 20.15
N GLN A 384 -6.74 -24.50 21.24
CA GLN A 384 -6.23 -23.13 21.27
C GLN A 384 -4.72 -23.05 21.05
N THR A 385 -4.28 -21.97 20.41
CA THR A 385 -2.86 -21.58 20.28
C THR A 385 -2.60 -20.23 20.94
N ARG A 386 -1.33 -19.95 21.25
CA ARG A 386 -0.91 -18.72 21.92
C ARG A 386 -0.82 -17.57 20.92
N ASP A 387 -1.39 -16.42 21.27
CA ASP A 387 -1.06 -15.16 20.61
C ASP A 387 0.43 -14.85 20.82
N SER A 388 1.23 -15.07 19.78
CA SER A 388 2.69 -14.89 19.79
C SER A 388 3.16 -13.68 18.96
N VAL A 389 2.23 -12.95 18.35
CA VAL A 389 2.54 -11.86 17.41
C VAL A 389 1.78 -10.58 17.77
N GLY A 390 0.55 -10.67 18.27
CA GLY A 390 -0.28 -9.53 18.63
C GLY A 390 0.34 -8.65 19.71
N GLY A 391 1.09 -9.25 20.65
CA GLY A 391 1.79 -8.50 21.70
C GLY A 391 3.02 -7.73 21.22
N ILE A 392 3.63 -8.13 20.10
CA ILE A 392 4.89 -7.54 19.62
C ILE A 392 4.69 -6.56 18.45
N LEU A 393 3.61 -6.69 17.68
CA LEU A 393 3.37 -5.81 16.53
C LEU A 393 3.27 -4.32 16.87
N PRO A 394 2.73 -3.88 18.03
CA PRO A 394 2.78 -2.47 18.40
C PRO A 394 4.20 -1.89 18.37
N TYR A 395 5.19 -2.60 18.92
CA TYR A 395 6.60 -2.17 18.88
C TYR A 395 7.18 -2.15 17.47
N ILE A 396 6.81 -3.11 16.62
CA ILE A 396 7.24 -3.15 15.21
C ILE A 396 6.61 -2.00 14.41
N LEU A 397 5.35 -1.64 14.69
CA LEU A 397 4.70 -0.48 14.09
C LEU A 397 5.40 0.81 14.54
N GLU A 398 5.63 0.97 15.83
CA GLU A 398 6.30 2.15 16.41
C GLU A 398 7.72 2.32 15.87
N SER A 399 8.50 1.24 15.71
CA SER A 399 9.83 1.29 15.11
C SER A 399 9.82 1.70 13.63
N ASN A 400 8.66 1.66 12.97
CA ASN A 400 8.45 2.10 11.60
C ASN A 400 7.70 3.45 11.52
N GLY A 401 7.64 4.22 12.62
CA GLY A 401 7.02 5.55 12.65
C GLY A 401 5.49 5.53 12.71
N VAL A 402 4.89 4.40 13.04
CA VAL A 402 3.43 4.24 13.16
C VAL A 402 3.01 4.26 14.62
N ARG A 403 2.02 5.10 14.96
CA ARG A 403 1.43 5.13 16.30
C ARG A 403 0.36 4.06 16.43
N CYS A 404 0.60 3.02 17.22
CA CYS A 404 -0.40 2.00 17.51
C CYS A 404 -1.41 2.51 18.56
N VAL A 405 -2.65 2.80 18.15
CA VAL A 405 -3.67 3.39 19.03
C VAL A 405 -4.60 2.36 19.67
N ALA A 406 -4.68 1.14 19.12
CA ALA A 406 -5.47 0.05 19.69
C ALA A 406 -4.92 -1.31 19.28
N ASN A 407 -5.11 -2.32 20.14
CA ASN A 407 -4.75 -3.71 19.87
C ASN A 407 -5.81 -4.66 20.44
N SER A 408 -6.72 -5.12 19.60
CA SER A 408 -7.86 -5.95 19.99
C SER A 408 -7.85 -7.33 19.34
N HIS A 409 -8.59 -8.25 19.95
CA HIS A 409 -8.84 -9.58 19.42
C HIS A 409 -10.25 -9.63 18.85
N LEU A 410 -10.38 -10.05 17.60
CA LEU A 410 -11.65 -10.23 16.92
C LEU A 410 -12.07 -11.69 17.00
N ARG A 411 -13.27 -11.92 17.53
CA ARG A 411 -13.91 -13.24 17.54
C ARG A 411 -14.68 -13.46 16.25
N ASP A 412 -14.74 -14.71 15.82
CA ASP A 412 -15.41 -15.09 14.58
C ASP A 412 -16.93 -15.01 14.79
N THR A 413 -17.54 -13.97 14.20
CA THR A 413 -18.99 -13.81 14.10
C THR A 413 -19.33 -13.32 12.70
N ALA A 414 -20.56 -13.59 12.23
CA ALA A 414 -20.98 -13.32 10.84
C ALA A 414 -20.67 -11.89 10.36
N ASP A 415 -20.74 -10.89 11.24
CA ASP A 415 -20.53 -9.47 10.90
C ASP A 415 -19.26 -8.88 11.56
N SER A 416 -18.38 -9.73 12.09
CA SER A 416 -17.21 -9.31 12.89
C SER A 416 -16.29 -8.34 12.13
N PHE A 417 -15.94 -8.68 10.88
CA PHE A 417 -15.08 -7.86 10.04
C PHE A 417 -15.72 -6.54 9.64
N GLU A 418 -17.01 -6.53 9.30
CA GLU A 418 -17.72 -5.29 8.95
C GLU A 418 -17.71 -4.30 10.10
N ARG A 419 -18.03 -4.76 11.32
CA ARG A 419 -18.00 -3.91 12.51
C ARG A 419 -16.61 -3.35 12.76
N VAL A 420 -15.57 -4.18 12.67
CA VAL A 420 -14.20 -3.73 12.89
C VAL A 420 -13.74 -2.72 11.83
N LEU A 421 -14.11 -2.93 10.56
CA LEU A 421 -13.79 -2.00 9.47
C LEU A 421 -14.53 -0.66 9.66
N ALA A 422 -15.81 -0.69 10.03
CA ALA A 422 -16.61 0.49 10.34
C ALA A 422 -16.08 1.24 11.58
N ASP A 423 -15.84 0.52 12.69
CA ASP A 423 -15.26 1.07 13.92
C ASP A 423 -13.90 1.73 13.65
N GLY A 424 -13.12 1.18 12.72
CA GLY A 424 -11.84 1.72 12.28
C GLY A 424 -11.97 3.17 11.80
N VAL A 425 -13.01 3.45 11.03
CA VAL A 425 -13.33 4.78 10.51
C VAL A 425 -13.74 5.72 11.64
N ASP A 426 -14.62 5.26 12.53
CA ASP A 426 -15.15 6.08 13.63
C ASP A 426 -14.10 6.48 14.68
N GLN A 427 -13.00 5.73 14.78
CA GLN A 427 -11.94 5.98 15.76
C GLN A 427 -10.70 6.70 15.17
N GLU A 428 -10.86 7.32 14.00
CA GLU A 428 -9.82 8.12 13.32
C GLU A 428 -8.50 7.35 13.15
N ALA A 429 -8.58 6.09 12.70
CA ALA A 429 -7.39 5.36 12.28
C ALA A 429 -7.08 5.67 10.81
N ASP A 430 -5.80 5.73 10.47
CA ASP A 430 -5.32 5.83 9.08
C ASP A 430 -5.05 4.43 8.50
N LEU A 431 -4.70 3.48 9.38
CA LEU A 431 -4.30 2.13 9.05
C LEU A 431 -4.98 1.10 9.97
N LEU A 432 -5.56 0.06 9.40
CA LEU A 432 -6.03 -1.13 10.09
C LEU A 432 -5.14 -2.31 9.72
N VAL A 433 -4.43 -2.87 10.69
CA VAL A 433 -3.61 -4.08 10.53
C VAL A 433 -4.40 -5.26 11.06
N VAL A 434 -4.65 -6.26 10.21
CA VAL A 434 -5.45 -7.44 10.57
C VAL A 434 -4.58 -8.69 10.41
N ILE A 435 -4.32 -9.41 11.50
CA ILE A 435 -3.57 -10.67 11.48
C ILE A 435 -4.55 -11.84 11.48
N GLY A 436 -4.35 -12.82 10.60
CA GLY A 436 -5.11 -14.07 10.59
C GLY A 436 -6.24 -14.12 9.58
N ALA A 437 -6.58 -12.99 8.97
CA ALA A 437 -7.68 -12.87 8.00
C ALA A 437 -7.27 -13.20 6.55
N THR A 438 -6.32 -14.11 6.35
CA THR A 438 -5.84 -14.48 4.99
C THR A 438 -5.72 -16.01 4.75
N GLY A 439 -6.14 -16.83 5.72
CA GLY A 439 -6.35 -18.29 5.58
C GLY A 439 -7.79 -18.67 5.18
N GLY A 440 -8.02 -19.90 4.72
CA GLY A 440 -9.34 -20.34 4.22
C GLY A 440 -10.45 -20.22 5.27
N GLY A 441 -11.58 -19.59 4.90
CA GLY A 441 -12.64 -19.16 5.82
C GLY A 441 -12.57 -17.67 6.15
N ALA A 442 -11.74 -17.27 7.11
CA ALA A 442 -11.61 -15.87 7.55
C ALA A 442 -11.16 -14.91 6.43
N ALA A 443 -10.36 -15.38 5.47
CA ALA A 443 -9.98 -14.57 4.31
C ALA A 443 -11.15 -14.25 3.38
N ASP A 444 -12.10 -15.17 3.27
CA ASP A 444 -13.26 -14.99 2.42
C ASP A 444 -14.26 -14.06 3.11
N GLU A 445 -14.40 -14.16 4.44
CA GLU A 445 -15.17 -13.21 5.25
C GLU A 445 -14.59 -11.79 5.18
N MET A 446 -13.28 -11.62 5.35
CA MET A 446 -12.63 -10.30 5.25
C MET A 446 -12.82 -9.69 3.86
N ARG A 447 -12.62 -10.46 2.80
CA ARG A 447 -12.85 -9.97 1.42
C ARG A 447 -14.30 -9.58 1.22
N SER A 448 -15.23 -10.42 1.64
CA SER A 448 -16.66 -10.16 1.52
C SER A 448 -17.09 -8.91 2.30
N ALA A 449 -16.52 -8.67 3.48
CA ALA A 449 -16.75 -7.45 4.26
C ALA A 449 -16.17 -6.20 3.57
N LEU A 450 -14.96 -6.30 3.01
CA LEU A 450 -14.36 -5.24 2.21
C LEU A 450 -15.24 -4.89 0.99
N ASP A 451 -15.70 -5.90 0.26
CA ASP A 451 -16.56 -5.72 -0.93
C ASP A 451 -17.89 -5.05 -0.55
N ARG A 452 -18.54 -5.50 0.54
CA ARG A 452 -19.79 -4.91 1.03
C ARG A 452 -19.64 -3.44 1.47
N LEU A 453 -18.48 -3.08 2.01
CA LEU A 453 -18.16 -1.71 2.40
C LEU A 453 -17.64 -0.85 1.23
N GLY A 454 -17.64 -1.38 0.00
CA GLY A 454 -17.17 -0.67 -1.18
C GLY A 454 -15.66 -0.37 -1.15
N ALA A 455 -14.89 -1.17 -0.41
CA ALA A 455 -13.45 -1.02 -0.37
C ALA A 455 -12.83 -1.44 -1.70
N ARG A 456 -11.81 -0.70 -2.14
CA ARG A 456 -11.01 -1.05 -3.31
C ARG A 456 -9.83 -1.89 -2.89
N THR A 457 -9.79 -3.15 -3.32
CA THR A 457 -8.62 -4.02 -3.11
C THR A 457 -7.50 -3.62 -4.07
N ILE A 458 -6.34 -3.26 -3.52
CA ILE A 458 -5.14 -2.84 -4.26
C ILE A 458 -4.20 -4.03 -4.49
N VAL A 459 -4.02 -4.85 -3.44
CA VAL A 459 -3.19 -6.06 -3.47
C VAL A 459 -4.01 -7.19 -2.88
N GLY A 460 -4.29 -8.24 -3.65
CA GLY A 460 -5.04 -9.39 -3.15
C GLY A 460 -4.19 -10.62 -2.82
N ARG A 461 -3.02 -10.75 -3.45
CA ARG A 461 -1.97 -11.75 -3.20
C ARG A 461 -0.62 -11.26 -3.69
N VAL A 462 0.45 -11.78 -3.09
CA VAL A 462 1.83 -11.51 -3.52
C VAL A 462 2.58 -12.81 -3.78
N ALA A 463 3.45 -12.82 -4.79
CA ALA A 463 4.34 -13.92 -5.13
C ALA A 463 5.55 -13.97 -4.18
N SER A 464 5.29 -14.22 -2.90
CA SER A 464 6.32 -14.37 -1.86
C SER A 464 6.05 -15.57 -0.95
N ARG A 465 7.14 -16.14 -0.40
CA ARG A 465 7.07 -17.23 0.57
C ARG A 465 8.05 -17.00 1.76
N PRO A 466 7.54 -17.04 3.00
CA PRO A 466 6.13 -16.95 3.39
C PRO A 466 5.55 -15.56 3.06
N GLY A 467 4.24 -15.35 3.26
CA GLY A 467 3.62 -14.02 3.10
C GLY A 467 2.76 -13.80 1.86
N GLY A 468 2.61 -14.81 0.98
CA GLY A 468 1.84 -14.62 -0.25
C GLY A 468 0.33 -14.42 -0.07
N SER A 469 -0.23 -14.92 1.06
CA SER A 469 -1.63 -14.66 1.46
C SER A 469 -1.70 -13.36 2.26
N GLN A 470 -1.73 -12.24 1.57
CA GLN A 470 -1.83 -10.91 2.15
C GLN A 470 -2.82 -10.07 1.34
N ILE A 471 -3.39 -9.04 1.97
CA ILE A 471 -4.31 -8.11 1.33
C ILE A 471 -3.97 -6.67 1.70
N THR A 472 -4.05 -5.77 0.72
CA THR A 472 -4.05 -4.33 0.94
C THR A 472 -5.27 -3.75 0.24
N ALA A 473 -6.13 -3.07 0.98
CA ALA A 473 -7.34 -2.44 0.48
C ALA A 473 -7.50 -1.04 1.06
N VAL A 474 -8.34 -0.23 0.43
CA VAL A 474 -8.69 1.11 0.91
C VAL A 474 -10.20 1.27 0.91
N LEU A 475 -10.76 1.70 2.05
CA LEU A 475 -12.18 2.00 2.19
C LEU A 475 -12.52 3.35 1.54
N PRO A 476 -13.79 3.62 1.22
CA PRO A 476 -14.22 4.94 0.70
C PRO A 476 -13.85 6.12 1.62
N SER A 477 -13.70 5.88 2.92
CA SER A 477 -13.24 6.87 3.91
C SER A 477 -11.76 7.22 3.80
N GLY A 478 -10.96 6.44 3.05
CA GLY A 478 -9.51 6.55 2.99
C GLY A 478 -8.76 5.65 3.99
N LEU A 479 -9.45 4.96 4.90
CA LEU A 479 -8.83 3.99 5.81
C LEU A 479 -8.17 2.86 5.03
N VAL A 480 -6.87 2.69 5.24
CA VAL A 480 -6.08 1.60 4.62
C VAL A 480 -6.19 0.35 5.47
N VAL A 481 -6.42 -0.79 4.83
CA VAL A 481 -6.47 -2.10 5.48
C VAL A 481 -5.31 -2.95 4.99
N LEU A 482 -4.47 -3.41 5.92
CA LEU A 482 -3.38 -4.34 5.67
C LEU A 482 -3.68 -5.67 6.37
N GLY A 483 -4.15 -6.65 5.59
CA GLY A 483 -4.39 -8.00 6.07
C GLY A 483 -3.15 -8.89 5.90
N LEU A 484 -2.71 -9.45 7.02
CA LEU A 484 -1.49 -10.23 7.18
C LEU A 484 -1.80 -11.73 7.36
N PRO A 485 -0.89 -12.62 6.93
CA PRO A 485 -0.94 -14.04 7.30
C PRO A 485 -1.09 -14.28 8.80
N GLY A 486 -1.83 -15.33 9.18
CA GLY A 486 -1.94 -15.74 10.59
C GLY A 486 -0.65 -16.34 11.17
N ASN A 487 0.23 -16.86 10.32
CA ASN A 487 1.52 -17.40 10.77
C ASN A 487 2.45 -16.28 11.27
N PRO A 488 2.98 -16.33 12.50
CA PRO A 488 3.72 -15.22 13.11
C PRO A 488 4.89 -14.66 12.29
N TYR A 489 5.77 -15.52 11.77
CA TYR A 489 6.89 -15.08 10.95
C TYR A 489 6.42 -14.45 9.63
N ALA A 490 5.39 -15.03 9.03
CA ALA A 490 4.82 -14.54 7.79
C ALA A 490 4.14 -13.18 7.99
N ALA A 491 3.44 -12.99 9.12
CA ALA A 491 2.83 -11.72 9.49
C ALA A 491 3.87 -10.60 9.60
N VAL A 492 4.95 -10.84 10.38
CA VAL A 492 6.00 -9.85 10.62
C VAL A 492 6.78 -9.52 9.35
N THR A 493 7.20 -10.53 8.59
CA THR A 493 7.93 -10.29 7.33
C THR A 493 7.07 -9.60 6.28
N THR A 494 5.79 -9.95 6.19
CA THR A 494 4.83 -9.25 5.31
C THR A 494 4.64 -7.80 5.72
N LEU A 495 4.43 -7.55 7.03
CA LEU A 495 4.28 -6.20 7.57
C LEU A 495 5.52 -5.37 7.25
N LEU A 496 6.71 -5.83 7.60
CA LEU A 496 7.96 -5.10 7.36
C LEU A 496 8.28 -4.91 5.86
N THR A 497 7.76 -5.78 4.99
CA THR A 497 7.92 -5.64 3.53
C THR A 497 7.00 -4.57 2.95
N MET A 498 5.75 -4.49 3.42
CA MET A 498 4.71 -3.62 2.83
C MET A 498 4.54 -2.29 3.54
N LEU A 499 4.70 -2.27 4.87
CA LEU A 499 4.44 -1.10 5.71
C LEU A 499 5.23 0.14 5.29
N PRO A 500 6.55 0.07 4.98
CA PRO A 500 7.29 1.26 4.56
C PRO A 500 6.69 1.92 3.31
N THR A 501 6.12 1.11 2.41
CA THR A 501 5.47 1.61 1.19
C THR A 501 4.11 2.26 1.48
N VAL A 502 3.34 1.68 2.40
CA VAL A 502 2.10 2.31 2.90
C VAL A 502 2.42 3.64 3.57
N MET A 503 3.47 3.69 4.38
CA MET A 503 3.92 4.91 5.06
C MET A 503 4.29 6.01 4.08
N VAL A 504 5.18 5.71 3.12
CA VAL A 504 5.55 6.64 2.04
C VAL A 504 4.32 7.21 1.34
N ALA A 505 3.34 6.37 1.01
CA ALA A 505 2.15 6.81 0.30
C ALA A 505 1.23 7.69 1.16
N LEU A 506 1.06 7.34 2.45
CA LEU A 506 0.22 8.09 3.38
C LEU A 506 0.85 9.40 3.85
N THR A 507 2.18 9.45 4.03
CA THR A 507 2.87 10.64 4.54
C THR A 507 3.54 11.48 3.46
N GLY A 508 3.58 10.98 2.21
CA GLY A 508 4.25 11.65 1.09
C GLY A 508 5.76 11.79 1.31
N SER A 509 6.37 10.96 2.15
CA SER A 509 7.81 10.97 2.38
C SER A 509 8.57 10.42 1.18
N ASP A 510 9.86 10.75 1.09
CA ASP A 510 10.73 10.12 0.11
C ASP A 510 10.83 8.60 0.36
N THR A 511 10.95 7.84 -0.73
CA THR A 511 11.22 6.40 -0.63
C THR A 511 12.71 6.21 -0.39
N PRO A 512 13.14 5.66 0.76
CA PRO A 512 14.55 5.38 0.98
C PRO A 512 15.02 4.30 -0.02
N PRO A 513 16.28 4.36 -0.49
CA PRO A 513 16.83 3.30 -1.31
C PRO A 513 16.86 1.99 -0.52
N PRO A 514 16.56 0.84 -1.16
CA PRO A 514 16.61 -0.45 -0.47
C PRO A 514 18.04 -0.75 -0.02
N LEU A 515 18.18 -1.33 1.16
CA LEU A 515 19.44 -1.91 1.59
C LEU A 515 19.66 -3.21 0.80
N LEU A 516 20.75 -3.31 0.05
CA LEU A 516 21.06 -4.48 -0.77
C LEU A 516 22.21 -5.28 -0.16
N GLY A 517 22.11 -6.61 -0.25
CA GLY A 517 23.14 -7.54 0.19
C GLY A 517 23.36 -8.68 -0.79
N ILE A 518 24.58 -9.20 -0.84
CA ILE A 518 24.94 -10.39 -1.62
C ILE A 518 24.62 -11.63 -0.79
N ILE A 519 23.76 -12.51 -1.32
CA ILE A 519 23.35 -13.75 -0.66
C ILE A 519 24.23 -14.90 -1.11
N GLU A 520 25.12 -15.39 -0.23
CA GLU A 520 26.16 -16.37 -0.57
C GLU A 520 25.58 -17.71 -1.07
N ASN A 521 24.46 -18.14 -0.52
CA ASN A 521 23.84 -19.45 -0.74
C ASN A 521 22.46 -19.35 -1.41
N ALA A 522 22.26 -18.32 -2.23
CA ALA A 522 20.97 -18.04 -2.86
C ALA A 522 20.45 -19.21 -3.71
N ALA A 523 21.32 -19.98 -4.39
CA ALA A 523 20.89 -21.14 -5.17
C ALA A 523 20.26 -22.23 -4.29
N ALA A 524 20.81 -22.44 -3.09
CA ALA A 524 20.32 -23.45 -2.14
C ALA A 524 18.94 -23.13 -1.55
N VAL A 525 18.53 -21.87 -1.57
CA VAL A 525 17.26 -21.40 -0.99
C VAL A 525 16.27 -20.88 -2.02
N SER A 526 16.67 -20.85 -3.28
CA SER A 526 15.90 -20.35 -4.43
C SER A 526 14.57 -21.08 -4.61
N SER A 527 13.57 -20.39 -5.17
CA SER A 527 12.28 -20.98 -5.52
C SER A 527 11.65 -20.26 -6.72
N ASP A 528 10.44 -20.69 -7.13
CA ASP A 528 9.57 -20.02 -8.13
C ASP A 528 8.95 -18.70 -7.64
N ALA A 529 9.19 -18.31 -6.38
CA ALA A 529 8.74 -17.04 -5.81
C ALA A 529 9.85 -16.39 -4.97
N VAL A 530 9.67 -15.11 -4.62
CA VAL A 530 10.56 -14.40 -3.70
C VAL A 530 10.52 -15.09 -2.33
N ARG A 531 11.69 -15.37 -1.74
CA ARG A 531 11.79 -16.00 -0.43
C ARG A 531 12.14 -14.96 0.63
N LEU A 532 11.32 -14.86 1.69
CA LEU A 532 11.57 -14.01 2.84
C LEU A 532 12.30 -14.80 3.92
N LEU A 533 13.63 -14.72 3.95
CA LEU A 533 14.47 -15.62 4.75
C LEU A 533 15.29 -14.88 5.81
N PRO A 534 15.40 -15.39 7.04
CA PRO A 534 16.34 -14.83 8.00
C PRO A 534 17.75 -14.91 7.43
N VAL A 535 18.56 -13.88 7.67
CA VAL A 535 19.95 -13.85 7.21
C VAL A 535 20.93 -13.53 8.33
N THR A 536 22.14 -14.05 8.19
CA THR A 536 23.30 -13.72 9.04
C THR A 536 24.38 -13.13 8.17
N GLN A 537 25.05 -12.08 8.66
CA GLN A 537 26.19 -11.51 7.97
C GLN A 537 27.44 -12.33 8.26
N SER A 538 28.11 -12.75 7.20
CA SER A 538 29.43 -13.39 7.23
C SER A 538 30.51 -12.33 7.50
N GLU A 539 31.70 -12.75 7.95
CA GLU A 539 32.81 -11.83 8.27
C GLU A 539 33.28 -10.97 7.08
N ASP A 540 33.09 -11.47 5.86
CA ASP A 540 33.42 -10.78 4.62
C ASP A 540 32.32 -9.81 4.14
N GLY A 541 31.28 -9.60 4.95
CA GLY A 541 30.17 -8.69 4.68
C GLY A 541 29.06 -9.26 3.81
N ARG A 542 29.21 -10.48 3.26
CA ARG A 542 28.12 -11.20 2.55
C ARG A 542 27.09 -11.74 3.53
N TRP A 543 25.96 -12.19 3.01
CA TRP A 543 24.84 -12.66 3.82
C TRP A 543 24.51 -14.10 3.50
N ARG A 544 24.30 -14.90 4.55
CA ARG A 544 23.85 -16.28 4.45
C ARG A 544 22.39 -16.39 4.83
N ALA A 545 21.57 -16.89 3.92
CA ALA A 545 20.15 -17.16 4.14
C ALA A 545 19.94 -18.50 4.85
N ASP A 546 19.03 -18.53 5.82
CA ASP A 546 18.63 -19.77 6.47
C ASP A 546 17.78 -20.61 5.49
N PRO A 547 18.20 -21.85 5.14
CA PRO A 547 17.43 -22.72 4.26
C PRO A 547 16.13 -23.23 4.91
N SER A 548 16.05 -23.16 6.24
CA SER A 548 14.89 -23.61 7.02
C SER A 548 14.11 -22.42 7.59
N VAL A 549 12.85 -22.29 7.21
CA VAL A 549 11.96 -21.26 7.78
C VAL A 549 10.93 -21.92 8.67
N ARG A 550 10.98 -21.60 9.96
CA ARG A 550 9.93 -21.97 10.92
C ARG A 550 8.94 -20.81 11.04
N THR A 551 7.73 -20.99 10.51
CA THR A 551 6.75 -19.90 10.41
C THR A 551 5.85 -19.72 11.63
N ALA A 552 5.77 -20.74 12.49
CA ALA A 552 4.88 -20.79 13.66
C ALA A 552 5.28 -19.86 14.81
N HIS A 553 6.48 -19.28 14.78
CA HIS A 553 7.03 -18.40 15.81
C HIS A 553 8.18 -17.57 15.24
N LEU A 554 8.67 -16.58 15.99
CA LEU A 554 9.83 -15.76 15.58
C LEU A 554 11.19 -16.29 16.01
N ALA A 555 11.30 -17.49 16.60
CA ALA A 555 12.59 -17.97 17.11
C ALA A 555 13.71 -18.02 16.06
N GLY A 556 13.40 -18.19 14.77
CA GLY A 556 14.38 -18.13 13.68
C GLY A 556 14.98 -16.74 13.41
N LEU A 557 14.44 -15.70 14.05
CA LEU A 557 14.96 -14.33 14.03
C LEU A 557 15.85 -14.00 15.23
N ILE A 558 15.98 -14.91 16.21
CA ILE A 558 16.89 -14.73 17.34
C ILE A 558 18.32 -14.60 16.79
N GLU A 559 19.05 -13.59 17.26
CA GLU A 559 20.41 -13.22 16.81
C GLU A 559 20.51 -12.78 15.33
N ARG A 560 19.40 -12.64 14.62
CA ARG A 560 19.37 -12.11 13.25
C ARG A 560 19.18 -10.59 13.30
N SER A 561 19.86 -9.89 12.39
CA SER A 561 19.72 -8.44 12.26
C SER A 561 18.82 -8.03 11.08
N ALA A 562 18.53 -8.97 10.17
CA ALA A 562 17.72 -8.75 8.99
C ALA A 562 17.09 -10.05 8.48
N PHE A 563 16.10 -9.91 7.59
CA PHE A 563 15.72 -10.96 6.64
C PHE A 563 15.92 -10.45 5.20
N ALA A 564 16.16 -11.37 4.26
CA ALA A 564 16.34 -11.04 2.85
C ALA A 564 15.12 -11.41 2.02
N LEU A 565 14.87 -10.62 0.97
CA LEU A 565 13.94 -10.93 -0.12
C LEU A 565 14.74 -11.59 -1.25
N VAL A 566 15.03 -12.89 -1.12
CA VAL A 566 15.81 -13.61 -2.13
C VAL A 566 14.97 -13.78 -3.41
N PRO A 567 15.42 -13.27 -4.57
CA PRO A 567 14.62 -13.33 -5.80
C PRO A 567 14.32 -14.78 -6.25
N ALA A 568 13.24 -14.95 -7.02
CA ALA A 568 12.94 -16.23 -7.64
C ALA A 568 14.06 -16.64 -8.60
N HIS A 569 14.31 -17.95 -8.71
CA HIS A 569 15.31 -18.53 -9.61
C HIS A 569 16.74 -17.95 -9.46
N SER A 570 17.11 -17.50 -8.27
CA SER A 570 18.45 -16.98 -7.95
C SER A 570 19.54 -18.06 -7.98
N GLY A 571 20.74 -17.68 -8.44
CA GLY A 571 21.99 -18.41 -8.24
C GLY A 571 22.82 -17.81 -7.09
N ASP A 572 23.84 -18.52 -6.60
CA ASP A 572 24.70 -18.07 -5.51
C ASP A 572 25.35 -16.70 -5.80
N GLY A 573 25.43 -15.86 -4.78
CA GLY A 573 25.90 -14.47 -4.92
C GLY A 573 24.85 -13.51 -5.49
N ALA A 574 23.58 -13.92 -5.59
CA ALA A 574 22.50 -13.02 -5.98
C ALA A 574 22.39 -11.82 -5.02
N VAL A 575 22.11 -10.65 -5.59
CA VAL A 575 21.80 -9.45 -4.81
C VAL A 575 20.33 -9.50 -4.39
N ALA A 576 20.06 -9.30 -3.11
CA ALA A 576 18.73 -9.27 -2.53
C ALA A 576 18.54 -8.03 -1.67
N GLU A 577 17.30 -7.56 -1.56
CA GLU A 577 16.93 -6.57 -0.56
C GLU A 577 16.99 -7.18 0.84
N LEU A 578 17.56 -6.42 1.78
CA LEU A 578 17.64 -6.71 3.19
C LEU A 578 16.68 -5.82 3.96
N VAL A 579 15.82 -6.43 4.75
CA VAL A 579 14.91 -5.73 5.66
C VAL A 579 15.45 -5.90 7.08
N VAL A 580 15.89 -4.78 7.65
CA VAL A 580 16.46 -4.72 9.00
C VAL A 580 15.36 -4.96 10.03
N LEU A 581 15.66 -5.79 11.02
CA LEU A 581 14.73 -6.08 12.11
C LEU A 581 14.81 -4.97 13.17
N PRO A 582 13.68 -4.56 13.76
CA PRO A 582 13.66 -3.69 14.93
C PRO A 582 14.48 -4.30 16.08
N ARG A 583 15.22 -3.48 16.82
CA ARG A 583 16.04 -3.90 17.97
C ARG A 583 15.52 -3.33 19.27
#